data_AF-A0A6A7G3N2-F1
#
_entry.id   AF-A0A6A7G3N2-F1
#
_cell.length_a   1.000
_cell.length_b   1.000
_cell.length_c   1.000
_cell.angle_alpha   90.00
_cell.angle_beta   90.00
_cell.angle_gamma   90.00
#
_symmetry.space_group_name_H-M   'P 1'
#
loop_
_entity.id
_entity.type
_entity.pdbx_description
1 polymer ?
#
loop_
_entity_poly.entity_id
_entity_poly.type
_entity_poly.pdbx_seq_one_letter_code
_entity_poly.pdbx_strand_id
1 'polypeptide(L)'
;MACSFWTKDLLTKLNNSLEYQSYIDGPSEPSADDEVLYESLKSSTGITVYPHIQRWLRHIASFSDRKWQGEHRKLDDIMQNLAVSHDMQKITTSSKCSVQQQLHLITRGLDEVMGEDRLLAVLQQRPVKVYWGTATTGRPHVAYFVPMTKIADFLKAGCEVVVLLADLHAYLDNMKAPWTLIKQRTLYYEAVIRAMMRAIGVPQDKLRFIQGTAFELSQEYTSDVYRLSAMVTEHDAKKAGAEVVKQVASPMQSGLLYPGLQALDEQYLDVDVQFGGVDQRKIFTYAEKYLPKLGYAKRSHLMNPMVPGLTGGKMSSSEIDSKIDLLESRESVERKLMSSVCLPAEPDNGVMAFVNYVMFPVLDNQGKDFSLLDGTTFKSFDLLKEQFILEKVCGEDIKKTVVKFLNGLLDSIREEFQSEELKNLCSLAYPCVIPEAESVKSAGKVSKVSTSSLKTEEKM
;
A
#
# COMPACT_ATOMS: atom_id res chain seq x y z
N MET A 1 23.12 1.65 57.91
CA MET A 1 22.84 1.29 56.51
C MET A 1 22.09 2.45 55.91
N ALA A 2 22.72 3.26 55.06
CA ALA A 2 22.00 4.33 54.37
C ALA A 2 21.03 3.67 53.37
N CYS A 3 19.72 3.87 53.54
CA CYS A 3 18.74 3.49 52.53
C CYS A 3 19.11 4.20 51.24
N SER A 4 19.50 3.46 50.20
CA SER A 4 19.67 4.02 48.88
C SER A 4 18.29 4.52 48.40
N PHE A 5 18.18 5.81 48.13
CA PHE A 5 16.98 6.44 47.57
C PHE A 5 16.44 5.65 46.35
N TRP A 6 17.35 5.13 45.53
CA TRP A 6 17.05 4.35 44.33
C TRP A 6 16.57 2.94 44.65
N THR A 7 15.25 2.76 44.69
CA THR A 7 14.63 1.43 44.70
C THR A 7 14.56 0.85 43.28
N LYS A 8 14.38 -0.47 43.15
CA LYS A 8 14.16 -1.12 41.85
C LYS A 8 12.97 -0.53 41.08
N ASP A 9 11.90 -0.15 41.80
CA ASP A 9 10.71 0.48 41.20
C ASP A 9 11.04 1.86 40.61
N LEU A 10 11.75 2.71 41.36
CA LEU A 10 12.16 4.04 40.90
C LEU A 10 13.14 3.97 39.71
N LEU A 11 14.09 3.04 39.74
CA LEU A 11 15.00 2.81 38.62
C LEU A 11 14.27 2.30 37.37
N THR A 12 13.24 1.46 37.53
CA THR A 12 12.44 0.96 36.41
C THR A 12 11.61 2.07 35.79
N LYS A 13 10.95 2.90 36.62
CA LYS A 13 10.19 4.08 36.16
C LYS A 13 11.08 5.08 35.41
N LEU A 14 12.25 5.38 35.96
CA LEU A 14 13.21 6.26 35.32
C LEU A 14 13.69 5.68 33.97
N ASN A 15 14.09 4.40 33.94
CA ASN A 15 14.55 3.76 32.72
C ASN A 15 13.49 3.80 31.60
N ASN A 16 12.22 3.57 31.94
CA ASN A 16 11.12 3.65 30.97
C ASN A 16 10.90 5.09 30.49
N SER A 17 10.99 6.09 31.37
CA SER A 17 10.87 7.50 30.96
C SER A 17 11.98 7.96 30.01
N LEU A 18 13.19 7.40 30.15
CA LEU A 18 14.36 7.69 29.32
C LEU A 18 14.41 6.88 28.00
N GLU A 19 13.44 5.97 27.78
CA GLU A 19 13.35 5.13 26.57
C GLU A 19 13.19 6.00 25.31
N TYR A 20 12.29 6.98 25.36
CA TYR A 20 11.83 7.79 24.23
C TYR A 20 12.50 9.15 24.09
N GLN A 21 13.40 9.53 25.01
CA GLN A 21 14.14 10.78 24.88
C GLN A 21 15.31 10.58 23.90
N SER A 22 15.20 11.19 22.71
CA SER A 22 16.29 11.23 21.73
C SER A 22 17.28 12.32 22.12
N TYR A 23 18.36 11.91 22.78
CA TYR A 23 19.49 12.78 23.13
C TYR A 23 20.57 12.83 22.02
N ILE A 24 20.30 12.19 20.89
CA ILE A 24 21.27 11.99 19.80
C ILE A 24 21.06 13.03 18.67
N ASP A 25 19.85 13.60 18.54
CA ASP A 25 19.50 14.52 17.46
C ASP A 25 19.08 15.91 17.97
N GLY A 26 20.06 16.67 18.49
CA GLY A 26 19.91 18.12 18.77
C GLY A 26 20.51 18.57 20.10
N PRO A 27 20.95 19.84 20.23
CA PRO A 27 21.57 20.36 21.45
C PRO A 27 20.48 20.73 22.46
N SER A 28 19.90 19.73 23.12
CA SER A 28 19.27 20.00 24.42
C SER A 28 20.41 20.06 25.44
N GLU A 29 20.82 21.28 25.82
CA GLU A 29 21.78 21.43 26.91
C GLU A 29 21.17 20.81 28.18
N PRO A 30 21.93 20.00 28.93
CA PRO A 30 21.43 19.41 30.17
C PRO A 30 20.96 20.46 31.19
N SER A 31 19.85 20.18 31.85
CA SER A 31 19.23 21.07 32.84
C SER A 31 19.81 20.90 34.24
N ALA A 32 19.59 21.87 35.13
CA ALA A 32 20.00 21.78 36.55
C ALA A 32 19.42 20.55 37.29
N ASP A 33 18.31 19.97 36.82
CA ASP A 33 17.75 18.73 37.36
C ASP A 33 18.46 17.48 36.85
N ASP A 34 18.98 17.52 35.62
CA ASP A 34 19.81 16.44 35.06
C ASP A 34 21.11 16.30 35.86
N GLU A 35 21.67 17.39 36.36
CA GLU A 35 22.82 17.38 37.26
C GLU A 35 22.50 16.67 38.59
N VAL A 36 21.37 17.02 39.22
CA VAL A 36 20.93 16.42 40.48
C VAL A 36 20.68 14.91 40.32
N LEU A 37 20.04 14.51 39.22
CA LEU A 37 19.82 13.10 38.89
C LEU A 37 21.16 12.38 38.64
N TYR A 38 22.06 12.98 37.86
CA TYR A 38 23.36 12.41 37.53
C TYR A 38 24.23 12.17 38.77
N GLU A 39 24.35 13.18 39.63
CA GLU A 39 25.11 13.13 40.87
C GLU A 39 24.58 12.06 41.83
N SER A 40 23.27 11.84 41.86
CA SER A 40 22.64 10.80 42.68
C SER A 40 22.76 9.38 42.10
N LEU A 41 22.89 9.25 40.78
CA LEU A 41 22.94 7.97 40.08
C LEU A 41 24.37 7.47 39.85
N LYS A 42 25.37 8.36 39.70
CA LYS A 42 26.76 7.97 39.41
C LYS A 42 27.39 7.07 40.47
N SER A 43 26.92 7.17 41.72
CA SER A 43 27.39 6.36 42.85
C SER A 43 26.50 5.16 43.18
N SER A 44 25.43 4.93 42.41
CA SER A 44 24.42 3.90 42.71
C SER A 44 24.77 2.55 42.09
N THR A 45 24.80 1.51 42.92
CA THR A 45 25.09 0.12 42.50
C THR A 45 23.85 -0.55 41.92
N GLY A 46 23.96 -1.20 40.75
CA GLY A 46 22.87 -1.96 40.14
C GLY A 46 22.15 -1.29 38.96
N ILE A 47 22.65 -0.15 38.47
CA ILE A 47 22.09 0.54 37.29
C ILE A 47 22.45 -0.15 35.97
N THR A 48 23.40 -1.08 35.98
CA THR A 48 23.92 -1.73 34.76
C THR A 48 22.91 -2.56 33.98
N VAL A 49 21.81 -2.96 34.62
CA VAL A 49 20.68 -3.66 34.00
C VAL A 49 19.68 -2.73 33.29
N TYR A 50 19.85 -1.41 33.38
CA TYR A 50 18.93 -0.41 32.83
C TYR A 50 19.57 0.33 31.64
N PRO A 51 19.34 -0.12 30.40
CA PRO A 51 20.08 0.35 29.22
C PRO A 51 19.84 1.83 28.90
N HIS A 52 18.64 2.36 29.17
CA HIS A 52 18.32 3.77 28.89
C HIS A 52 18.96 4.69 29.92
N ILE A 53 19.03 4.29 31.20
CA ILE A 53 19.77 5.03 32.22
C ILE A 53 21.27 5.05 31.87
N GLN A 54 21.84 3.92 31.44
CA GLN A 54 23.25 3.87 31.02
C GLN A 54 23.54 4.74 29.79
N ARG A 55 22.62 4.78 28.82
CA ARG A 55 22.72 5.65 27.64
C ARG A 55 22.68 7.12 28.05
N TRP A 56 21.74 7.48 28.92
CA TRP A 56 21.59 8.84 29.44
C TRP A 56 22.81 9.29 30.26
N LEU A 57 23.30 8.47 31.19
CA LEU A 57 24.51 8.80 31.98
C LEU A 57 25.74 9.10 31.12
N ARG A 58 25.93 8.36 30.02
CA ARG A 58 27.02 8.61 29.07
C ARG A 58 26.85 9.93 28.31
N HIS A 59 25.62 10.26 27.94
CA HIS A 59 25.30 11.52 27.27
C HIS A 59 25.56 12.69 28.22
N ILE A 60 25.02 12.66 29.43
CA ILE A 60 25.19 13.70 30.45
C ILE A 60 26.66 13.88 30.85
N ALA A 61 27.42 12.79 31.00
CA ALA A 61 28.86 12.85 31.27
C ALA A 61 29.68 13.54 30.17
N SER A 62 29.17 13.62 28.93
CA SER A 62 29.85 14.32 27.83
C SER A 62 29.82 15.86 27.97
N PHE A 63 29.09 16.41 28.94
CA PHE A 63 28.94 17.86 29.19
C PHE A 63 29.74 18.37 30.40
N SER A 64 30.73 17.60 30.88
CA SER A 64 31.45 17.78 32.16
C SER A 64 32.08 19.16 32.45
N ASP A 65 32.15 20.06 31.47
CA ASP A 65 32.80 21.38 31.57
C ASP A 65 31.84 22.60 31.45
N ARG A 66 30.50 22.41 31.49
CA ARG A 66 29.52 23.51 31.34
C ARG A 66 28.74 23.82 32.62
N LYS A 67 28.28 25.07 32.75
CA LYS A 67 27.32 25.50 33.78
C LYS A 67 25.90 25.08 33.38
N TRP A 68 25.25 24.28 34.21
CA TRP A 68 23.89 23.78 34.02
C TRP A 68 22.88 24.93 34.19
N GLN A 69 21.85 24.96 33.34
CA GLN A 69 20.85 26.04 33.35
C GLN A 69 19.63 25.63 34.19
N GLY A 70 19.17 26.49 35.10
CA GLY A 70 17.93 26.32 35.88
C GLY A 70 18.11 26.35 37.40
N GLU A 71 17.01 26.24 38.14
CA GLU A 71 17.02 26.07 39.60
C GLU A 71 17.16 24.59 39.97
N HIS A 72 18.02 24.26 40.94
CA HIS A 72 18.15 22.89 41.46
C HIS A 72 16.94 22.52 42.31
N ARG A 73 16.10 21.62 41.80
CA ARG A 73 14.97 21.06 42.55
C ARG A 73 15.42 19.84 43.38
N LYS A 74 14.65 19.50 44.43
CA LYS A 74 14.96 18.31 45.23
C LYS A 74 14.68 17.04 44.43
N LEU A 75 15.47 15.99 44.68
CA LEU A 75 15.36 14.71 43.98
C LEU A 75 13.94 14.10 44.05
N ASP A 76 13.25 14.26 45.18
CA ASP A 76 11.84 13.84 45.36
C ASP A 76 10.88 14.57 44.40
N ASP A 77 11.06 15.88 44.23
CA ASP A 77 10.22 16.72 43.38
C ASP A 77 10.46 16.44 41.89
N ILE A 78 11.72 16.14 41.52
CA ILE A 78 12.10 15.73 40.17
C ILE A 78 11.44 14.39 39.82
N MET A 79 11.49 13.42 40.74
CA MET A 79 10.89 12.09 40.53
C MET A 79 9.37 12.12 40.49
N GLN A 80 8.72 12.98 41.28
CA GLN A 80 7.26 13.19 41.19
C GLN A 80 6.85 13.81 39.84
N ASN A 81 7.59 14.79 39.33
CA ASN A 81 7.31 15.41 38.04
C ASN A 81 7.55 14.45 36.86
N LEU A 82 8.56 13.57 36.94
CA LEU A 82 8.79 12.51 35.96
C LEU A 82 7.66 11.47 35.93
N ALA A 83 7.13 11.09 37.10
CA ALA A 83 5.99 10.19 37.21
C ALA A 83 4.70 10.80 36.64
N VAL A 84 4.44 12.08 36.94
CA VAL A 84 3.30 12.82 36.37
C VAL A 84 3.45 13.00 34.85
N SER A 85 4.67 13.19 34.34
CA SER A 85 4.95 13.27 32.90
C SER A 85 4.68 11.94 32.19
N HIS A 86 4.98 10.80 32.82
CA HIS A 86 4.70 9.46 32.27
C HIS A 86 3.19 9.14 32.28
N ASP A 87 2.46 9.50 33.33
CA ASP A 87 1.01 9.28 33.39
C ASP A 87 0.25 10.25 32.47
N MET A 88 0.72 11.49 32.35
CA MET A 88 0.16 12.46 31.41
C MET A 88 0.49 12.11 29.96
N GLN A 89 1.66 11.51 29.67
CA GLN A 89 1.98 10.92 28.36
C GLN A 89 1.08 9.73 28.03
N LYS A 90 0.80 8.83 28.98
CA LYS A 90 -0.16 7.71 28.79
C LYS A 90 -1.58 8.20 28.51
N ILE A 91 -2.00 9.29 29.15
CA ILE A 91 -3.34 9.86 28.99
C ILE A 91 -3.44 10.73 27.71
N THR A 92 -2.34 11.32 27.23
CA THR A 92 -2.31 12.06 25.95
C THR A 92 -1.97 11.20 24.71
N THR A 93 -1.44 9.99 24.87
CA THR A 93 -1.24 9.03 23.76
C THR A 93 -2.51 8.44 23.16
N SER A 94 -3.70 8.84 23.64
CA SER A 94 -4.97 8.40 23.06
C SER A 94 -5.38 9.16 21.77
N SER A 95 -4.64 10.16 21.28
CA SER A 95 -5.07 10.85 20.04
C SER A 95 -4.01 11.45 19.10
N LYS A 96 -2.70 11.14 19.25
CA LYS A 96 -1.73 11.43 18.18
C LYS A 96 -0.56 10.44 18.16
N CYS A 97 -0.48 9.67 17.07
CA CYS A 97 0.67 8.84 16.70
C CYS A 97 1.92 9.75 16.57
N SER A 98 3.05 9.38 17.17
CA SER A 98 4.29 10.17 17.01
C SER A 98 4.74 10.16 15.54
N VAL A 99 5.49 11.19 15.10
CA VAL A 99 5.99 11.28 13.71
C VAL A 99 6.76 10.01 13.31
N GLN A 100 7.52 9.42 14.23
CA GLN A 100 8.25 8.17 13.98
C GLN A 100 7.31 6.98 13.81
N GLN A 101 6.26 6.87 14.62
CA GLN A 101 5.26 5.81 14.46
C GLN A 101 4.44 5.98 13.17
N GLN A 102 4.12 7.23 12.78
CA GLN A 102 3.46 7.52 11.51
C GLN A 102 4.35 7.12 10.34
N LEU A 103 5.63 7.52 10.36
CA LEU A 103 6.59 7.16 9.33
C LEU A 103 6.72 5.64 9.23
N HIS A 104 6.85 4.94 10.36
CA HIS A 104 6.90 3.47 10.39
C HIS A 104 5.65 2.83 9.76
N LEU A 105 4.44 3.29 10.08
CA LEU A 105 3.22 2.78 9.45
C LEU A 105 3.20 3.04 7.94
N ILE A 106 3.63 4.23 7.52
CA ILE A 106 3.70 4.60 6.10
C ILE A 106 4.69 3.69 5.36
N THR A 107 5.87 3.44 5.92
CA THR A 107 6.97 2.77 5.21
C THR A 107 7.07 1.25 5.44
N ARG A 108 6.41 0.69 6.47
CA ARG A 108 6.48 -0.76 6.74
C ARG A 108 6.00 -1.59 5.56
N GLY A 109 6.72 -2.67 5.26
CA GLY A 109 6.36 -3.62 4.20
C GLY A 109 6.49 -3.08 2.76
N LEU A 110 7.05 -1.88 2.59
CA LEU A 110 7.46 -1.37 1.28
C LEU A 110 8.82 -1.94 0.89
N ASP A 111 9.04 -2.10 -0.41
CA ASP A 111 10.32 -2.55 -0.97
C ASP A 111 11.28 -1.37 -1.16
N GLU A 112 10.75 -0.21 -1.56
CA GLU A 112 11.54 1.00 -1.78
C GLU A 112 10.76 2.27 -1.40
N VAL A 113 11.48 3.23 -0.81
CA VAL A 113 11.00 4.57 -0.46
C VAL A 113 11.91 5.60 -1.12
N MET A 114 11.35 6.44 -1.98
CA MET A 114 12.07 7.56 -2.60
C MET A 114 11.60 8.89 -2.02
N GLY A 115 12.53 9.74 -1.61
CA GLY A 115 12.22 11.05 -1.02
C GLY A 115 11.71 10.99 0.42
N GLU A 116 12.29 10.12 1.25
CA GLU A 116 11.93 9.99 2.67
C GLU A 116 12.16 11.30 3.45
N ASP A 117 13.18 12.06 3.09
CA ASP A 117 13.48 13.40 3.62
C ASP A 117 12.29 14.37 3.43
N ARG A 118 11.70 14.38 2.23
CA ARG A 118 10.52 15.20 1.92
C ARG A 118 9.29 14.71 2.68
N LEU A 119 9.10 13.40 2.77
CA LEU A 119 8.01 12.79 3.53
C LEU A 119 8.08 13.19 5.01
N LEU A 120 9.28 13.10 5.61
CA LEU A 120 9.51 13.47 7.00
C LEU A 120 9.24 14.96 7.24
N ALA A 121 9.69 15.82 6.33
CA ALA A 121 9.45 17.26 6.41
C ALA A 121 7.94 17.61 6.39
N VAL A 122 7.14 16.90 5.57
CA VAL A 122 5.68 17.07 5.55
C VAL A 122 5.04 16.57 6.84
N LEU A 123 5.42 15.37 7.31
CA LEU A 123 4.88 14.76 8.53
C LEU A 123 5.07 15.64 9.78
N GLN A 124 6.16 16.40 9.84
CA GLN A 124 6.41 17.34 10.94
C GLN A 124 5.45 18.53 10.97
N GLN A 125 4.82 18.86 9.85
CA GLN A 125 4.01 20.08 9.70
C GLN A 125 2.51 19.78 9.62
N ARG A 126 2.11 18.74 8.87
CA ARG A 126 0.70 18.43 8.59
C ARG A 126 0.50 16.96 8.18
N PRO A 127 -0.76 16.47 8.09
CA PRO A 127 -1.04 15.18 7.46
C PRO A 127 -0.48 15.11 6.03
N VAL A 128 0.10 13.95 5.70
CA VAL A 128 0.60 13.66 4.36
C VAL A 128 -0.56 13.34 3.44
N LYS A 129 -0.55 13.91 2.23
CA LYS A 129 -1.48 13.60 1.17
C LYS A 129 -0.87 12.55 0.25
N VAL A 130 -1.51 11.39 0.18
CA VAL A 130 -1.06 10.23 -0.62
C VAL A 130 -2.09 9.97 -1.69
N TYR A 131 -1.66 9.69 -2.93
CA TYR A 131 -2.55 9.02 -3.89
C TYR A 131 -2.03 7.66 -4.33
N TRP A 132 -3.00 6.81 -4.69
CA TRP A 132 -2.80 5.55 -5.37
C TRP A 132 -3.70 5.52 -6.59
N GLY A 133 -3.11 5.25 -7.76
CA GLY A 133 -3.83 5.14 -9.02
C GLY A 133 -4.18 3.69 -9.35
N THR A 134 -5.40 3.45 -9.81
CA THR A 134 -5.82 2.15 -10.33
C THR A 134 -6.58 2.29 -11.63
N ALA A 135 -6.10 1.63 -12.69
CA ALA A 135 -6.76 1.63 -13.98
C ALA A 135 -7.95 0.67 -13.97
N THR A 136 -9.14 1.18 -14.29
CA THR A 136 -10.44 0.47 -14.22
C THR A 136 -10.62 -0.52 -15.38
N THR A 137 -9.78 -1.57 -15.39
CA THR A 137 -9.64 -2.52 -16.51
C THR A 137 -10.40 -3.84 -16.25
N GLY A 138 -9.69 -4.94 -15.96
CA GLY A 138 -10.29 -6.24 -15.61
C GLY A 138 -10.98 -6.23 -14.24
N ARG A 139 -11.56 -7.35 -13.81
CA ARG A 139 -12.07 -7.49 -12.44
C ARG A 139 -10.91 -7.56 -11.44
N PRO A 140 -10.92 -6.77 -10.35
CA PRO A 140 -9.98 -6.94 -9.24
C PRO A 140 -10.10 -8.34 -8.64
N HIS A 141 -8.96 -8.88 -8.20
CA HIS A 141 -8.83 -10.18 -7.55
C HIS A 141 -8.21 -10.01 -6.17
N VAL A 142 -8.10 -11.08 -5.39
CA VAL A 142 -7.62 -11.04 -3.99
C VAL A 142 -6.24 -10.41 -3.78
N ALA A 143 -5.40 -10.31 -4.82
CA ALA A 143 -4.11 -9.61 -4.68
C ALA A 143 -4.27 -8.08 -4.54
N TYR A 144 -5.44 -7.52 -4.88
CA TYR A 144 -5.76 -6.13 -4.55
C TYR A 144 -5.75 -5.88 -3.04
N PHE A 145 -5.87 -6.91 -2.19
CA PHE A 145 -5.69 -6.70 -0.75
C PHE A 145 -4.28 -6.18 -0.40
N VAL A 146 -3.25 -6.47 -1.20
CA VAL A 146 -1.87 -5.99 -0.96
C VAL A 146 -1.79 -4.46 -0.96
N PRO A 147 -2.22 -3.72 -2.01
CA PRO A 147 -2.28 -2.27 -1.91
C PRO A 147 -3.31 -1.78 -0.89
N MET A 148 -4.42 -2.50 -0.67
CA MET A 148 -5.43 -2.07 0.32
C MET A 148 -4.90 -2.11 1.76
N THR A 149 -4.05 -3.07 2.13
CA THR A 149 -3.43 -3.10 3.46
C THR A 149 -2.50 -1.91 3.67
N LYS A 150 -1.78 -1.46 2.63
CA LYS A 150 -0.98 -0.22 2.70
C LYS A 150 -1.84 1.05 2.76
N ILE A 151 -2.96 1.10 2.02
CA ILE A 151 -3.91 2.22 2.15
C ILE A 151 -4.49 2.27 3.57
N ALA A 152 -4.80 1.11 4.16
CA ALA A 152 -5.23 1.01 5.56
C ALA A 152 -4.15 1.57 6.52
N ASP A 153 -2.87 1.26 6.29
CA ASP A 153 -1.76 1.84 7.06
C ASP A 153 -1.69 3.36 6.92
N PHE A 154 -1.84 3.91 5.71
CA PHE A 154 -1.83 5.36 5.50
C PHE A 154 -2.98 6.06 6.25
N LEU A 155 -4.19 5.50 6.19
CA LEU A 155 -5.33 6.03 6.92
C LEU A 155 -5.10 5.99 8.44
N LYS A 156 -4.53 4.89 8.95
CA LYS A 156 -4.16 4.72 10.37
C LYS A 156 -3.04 5.68 10.81
N ALA A 157 -2.09 5.98 9.93
CA ALA A 157 -1.07 7.00 10.14
C ALA A 157 -1.65 8.43 10.11
N GLY A 158 -2.91 8.59 9.71
CA GLY A 158 -3.62 9.86 9.68
C GLY A 158 -3.48 10.63 8.36
N CYS A 159 -2.95 9.99 7.31
CA CYS A 159 -2.81 10.55 5.97
C CYS A 159 -4.18 10.87 5.34
N GLU A 160 -4.20 11.83 4.42
CA GLU A 160 -5.29 12.03 3.49
C GLU A 160 -5.02 11.17 2.25
N VAL A 161 -5.92 10.23 1.94
CA VAL A 161 -5.69 9.28 0.86
C VAL A 161 -6.66 9.52 -0.30
N VAL A 162 -6.11 9.66 -1.49
CA VAL A 162 -6.86 9.74 -2.74
C VAL A 162 -6.66 8.45 -3.54
N VAL A 163 -7.75 7.79 -3.89
CA VAL A 163 -7.75 6.72 -4.89
C VAL A 163 -8.17 7.32 -6.22
N LEU A 164 -7.21 7.41 -7.15
CA LEU A 164 -7.48 7.81 -8.52
C LEU A 164 -8.01 6.60 -9.31
N LEU A 165 -9.28 6.66 -9.68
CA LEU A 165 -9.88 5.72 -10.62
C LEU A 165 -9.51 6.19 -12.02
N ALA A 166 -8.40 5.66 -12.52
CA ALA A 166 -7.70 6.10 -13.73
C ALA A 166 -8.39 5.53 -14.98
N ASP A 167 -9.56 6.10 -15.26
CA ASP A 167 -10.54 5.63 -16.21
C ASP A 167 -10.11 5.94 -17.67
N LEU A 168 -9.53 7.12 -17.91
CA LEU A 168 -8.85 7.45 -19.17
C LEU A 168 -7.60 6.58 -19.40
N HIS A 169 -6.81 6.34 -18.36
CA HIS A 169 -5.64 5.46 -18.42
C HIS A 169 -6.02 4.02 -18.80
N ALA A 170 -7.17 3.52 -18.33
CA ALA A 170 -7.71 2.21 -18.72
C ALA A 170 -8.06 2.11 -20.21
N TYR A 171 -8.39 3.24 -20.85
CA TYR A 171 -8.56 3.33 -22.31
C TYR A 171 -7.23 3.43 -23.05
N LEU A 172 -6.32 4.29 -22.56
CA LEU A 172 -5.03 4.57 -23.22
C LEU A 172 -4.10 3.37 -23.22
N ASP A 173 -4.19 2.50 -22.21
CA ASP A 173 -3.47 1.22 -22.16
C ASP A 173 -4.13 0.17 -23.06
N ASN A 174 -3.93 0.33 -24.38
CA ASN A 174 -4.36 -0.61 -25.41
C ASN A 174 -5.86 -0.96 -25.35
N MET A 175 -6.72 0.00 -25.03
CA MET A 175 -8.18 -0.15 -24.94
C MET A 175 -8.62 -1.33 -24.06
N LYS A 176 -7.88 -1.63 -22.98
CA LYS A 176 -8.25 -2.67 -22.00
C LYS A 176 -9.66 -2.44 -21.43
N ALA A 177 -10.09 -1.19 -21.34
CA ALA A 177 -11.49 -0.80 -21.15
C ALA A 177 -12.01 -0.04 -22.39
N PRO A 178 -13.01 -0.57 -23.12
CA PRO A 178 -13.70 0.18 -24.16
C PRO A 178 -14.40 1.41 -23.58
N TRP A 179 -14.44 2.51 -24.34
CA TRP A 179 -15.01 3.80 -23.90
C TRP A 179 -16.42 3.69 -23.30
N THR A 180 -17.25 2.81 -23.87
CA THR A 180 -18.63 2.55 -23.43
C THR A 180 -18.75 1.88 -22.06
N LEU A 181 -17.69 1.23 -21.57
CA LEU A 181 -17.67 0.48 -20.31
C LEU A 181 -16.88 1.18 -19.19
N ILE A 182 -16.10 2.20 -19.51
CA ILE A 182 -15.21 2.87 -18.54
C ILE A 182 -15.98 3.40 -17.34
N LYS A 183 -17.15 4.02 -17.57
CA LYS A 183 -17.99 4.56 -16.49
C LYS A 183 -18.45 3.46 -15.52
N GLN A 184 -18.97 2.36 -16.05
CA GLN A 184 -19.51 1.25 -15.26
C GLN A 184 -18.39 0.53 -14.51
N ARG A 185 -17.22 0.34 -15.15
CA ARG A 185 -16.04 -0.22 -14.49
C ARG A 185 -15.50 0.69 -13.40
N THR A 186 -15.50 2.00 -13.60
CA THR A 186 -15.13 2.99 -12.57
C THR A 186 -16.00 2.86 -11.33
N LEU A 187 -17.33 2.85 -11.52
CA LEU A 187 -18.28 2.66 -10.43
C LEU A 187 -18.10 1.32 -9.72
N TYR A 188 -17.84 0.24 -10.48
CA TYR A 188 -17.58 -1.08 -9.91
C TYR A 188 -16.28 -1.11 -9.07
N TYR A 189 -15.20 -0.50 -9.57
CA TYR A 189 -13.94 -0.39 -8.84
C TYR A 189 -14.12 0.42 -7.55
N GLU A 190 -14.84 1.54 -7.59
CA GLU A 190 -15.13 2.30 -6.38
C GLU A 190 -15.89 1.46 -5.34
N ALA A 191 -16.98 0.80 -5.77
CA ALA A 191 -17.79 -0.03 -4.89
C ALA A 191 -16.97 -1.17 -4.25
N VAL A 192 -16.17 -1.88 -5.05
CA VAL A 192 -15.40 -3.03 -4.54
C VAL A 192 -14.26 -2.59 -3.62
N ILE A 193 -13.58 -1.49 -3.92
CA ILE A 193 -12.52 -0.95 -3.04
C ILE A 193 -13.14 -0.51 -1.71
N ARG A 194 -14.28 0.18 -1.73
CA ARG A 194 -14.98 0.56 -0.49
C ARG A 194 -15.37 -0.66 0.36
N ALA A 195 -15.84 -1.73 -0.29
CA ALA A 195 -16.18 -2.99 0.38
C ALA A 195 -14.95 -3.68 0.98
N MET A 196 -13.82 -3.71 0.26
CA MET A 196 -12.55 -4.23 0.78
C MET A 196 -12.07 -3.45 2.00
N MET A 197 -12.13 -2.11 1.96
CA MET A 197 -11.72 -1.26 3.08
C MET A 197 -12.62 -1.46 4.31
N ARG A 198 -13.93 -1.69 4.12
CA ARG A 198 -14.85 -2.11 5.20
C ARG A 198 -14.47 -3.48 5.77
N ALA A 199 -14.16 -4.46 4.91
CA ALA A 199 -13.76 -5.80 5.33
C ALA A 199 -12.47 -5.82 6.15
N ILE A 200 -11.51 -4.93 5.82
CA ILE A 200 -10.26 -4.75 6.58
C ILE A 200 -10.56 -4.14 7.97
N GLY A 201 -11.59 -3.28 8.06
CA GLY A 201 -12.02 -2.66 9.32
C GLY A 201 -11.37 -1.31 9.62
N VAL A 202 -10.99 -0.54 8.58
CA VAL A 202 -10.40 0.80 8.75
C VAL A 202 -11.40 1.92 8.43
N PRO A 203 -11.31 3.05 9.15
CA PRO A 203 -12.18 4.19 8.91
C PRO A 203 -11.84 4.87 7.56
N GLN A 204 -12.87 5.33 6.85
CA GLN A 204 -12.78 5.84 5.47
C GLN A 204 -13.00 7.36 5.37
N ASP A 205 -13.02 8.07 6.49
CA ASP A 205 -13.27 9.51 6.60
C ASP A 205 -12.25 10.36 5.82
N LYS A 206 -11.01 9.89 5.73
CA LYS A 206 -9.93 10.54 4.95
C LYS A 206 -9.66 9.88 3.60
N LEU A 207 -10.50 8.93 3.17
CA LEU A 207 -10.39 8.25 1.89
C LEU A 207 -11.31 8.91 0.85
N ARG A 208 -10.73 9.44 -0.22
CA ARG A 208 -11.44 10.09 -1.32
C ARG A 208 -11.23 9.31 -2.62
N PHE A 209 -12.26 9.25 -3.43
CA PHE A 209 -12.17 8.70 -4.78
C PHE A 209 -12.31 9.83 -5.78
N ILE A 210 -11.43 9.86 -6.77
CA ILE A 210 -11.46 10.83 -7.86
C ILE A 210 -11.38 10.04 -9.16
N GLN A 211 -12.25 10.36 -10.11
CA GLN A 211 -12.20 9.79 -11.46
C GLN A 211 -11.27 10.65 -12.34
N GLY A 212 -10.38 10.02 -13.12
CA GLY A 212 -9.39 10.74 -13.94
C GLY A 212 -10.02 11.76 -14.89
N THR A 213 -11.07 11.36 -15.61
CA THR A 213 -11.82 12.25 -16.51
C THR A 213 -12.46 13.47 -15.83
N ALA A 214 -12.52 13.53 -14.50
CA ALA A 214 -12.99 14.72 -13.78
C ALA A 214 -12.04 15.94 -13.91
N PHE A 215 -10.74 15.72 -14.19
CA PHE A 215 -9.76 16.81 -14.31
C PHE A 215 -8.77 16.64 -15.48
N GLU A 216 -8.49 15.41 -15.92
CA GLU A 216 -7.48 15.12 -16.96
C GLU A 216 -7.85 15.71 -18.35
N LEU A 217 -9.12 16.10 -18.55
CA LEU A 217 -9.60 16.74 -19.78
C LEU A 217 -9.75 18.26 -19.65
N SER A 218 -9.37 18.85 -18.52
CA SER A 218 -9.41 20.30 -18.31
C SER A 218 -8.41 21.01 -19.22
N GLN A 219 -8.65 22.30 -19.44
CA GLN A 219 -7.79 23.13 -20.29
C GLN A 219 -6.38 23.25 -19.69
N GLU A 220 -6.29 23.41 -18.38
CA GLU A 220 -5.04 23.53 -17.63
C GLU A 220 -4.21 22.25 -17.75
N TYR A 221 -4.83 21.10 -17.44
CA TYR A 221 -4.16 19.80 -17.55
C TYR A 221 -3.68 19.53 -18.97
N THR A 222 -4.55 19.76 -19.96
CA THR A 222 -4.20 19.58 -21.38
C THR A 222 -3.06 20.51 -21.80
N SER A 223 -3.01 21.74 -21.29
CA SER A 223 -1.89 22.66 -21.55
C SER A 223 -0.57 22.10 -21.03
N ASP A 224 -0.55 21.55 -19.82
CA ASP A 224 0.65 20.93 -19.26
C ASP A 224 1.03 19.63 -19.97
N VAL A 225 0.06 18.84 -20.45
CA VAL A 225 0.33 17.68 -21.33
C VAL A 225 1.11 18.12 -22.57
N TYR A 226 0.70 19.22 -23.22
CA TYR A 226 1.43 19.73 -24.38
C TYR A 226 2.82 20.25 -24.02
N ARG A 227 2.95 21.00 -22.91
CA ARG A 227 4.26 21.47 -22.42
C ARG A 227 5.20 20.32 -22.12
N LEU A 228 4.69 19.25 -21.50
CA LEU A 228 5.44 18.04 -21.20
C LEU A 228 5.85 17.30 -22.48
N SER A 229 4.94 17.19 -23.46
CA SER A 229 5.21 16.58 -24.76
C SER A 229 6.31 17.30 -25.56
N ALA A 230 6.48 18.61 -25.36
CA ALA A 230 7.51 19.40 -26.01
C ALA A 230 8.91 19.23 -25.37
N MET A 231 9.02 18.67 -24.16
CA MET A 231 10.29 18.52 -23.43
C MET A 231 10.73 17.06 -23.21
N VAL A 232 9.80 16.11 -23.34
CA VAL A 232 10.04 14.68 -23.15
C VAL A 232 10.42 14.07 -24.50
N THR A 233 11.51 13.30 -24.52
CA THR A 233 11.89 12.54 -25.72
C THR A 233 11.03 11.29 -25.83
N GLU A 234 10.78 10.83 -27.06
CA GLU A 234 10.08 9.57 -27.31
C GLU A 234 10.75 8.40 -26.57
N HIS A 235 12.09 8.37 -26.59
CA HIS A 235 12.89 7.38 -25.87
C HIS A 235 12.57 7.34 -24.38
N ASP A 236 12.53 8.50 -23.71
CA ASP A 236 12.31 8.56 -22.27
C ASP A 236 10.87 8.19 -21.91
N ALA A 237 9.88 8.63 -22.70
CA ALA A 237 8.48 8.21 -22.54
C ALA A 237 8.32 6.70 -22.69
N LYS A 238 8.88 6.12 -23.76
CA LYS A 238 8.83 4.67 -24.00
C LYS A 238 9.53 3.87 -22.90
N LYS A 239 10.68 4.34 -22.43
CA LYS A 239 11.42 3.72 -21.34
C LYS A 239 10.62 3.76 -20.03
N ALA A 240 9.96 4.89 -19.73
CA ALA A 240 9.17 5.06 -18.52
C ALA A 240 7.98 4.08 -18.46
N GLY A 241 7.25 3.93 -19.57
CA GLY A 241 6.08 3.05 -19.65
C GLY A 241 6.37 1.56 -19.87
N ALA A 242 7.63 1.13 -19.99
CA ALA A 242 8.00 -0.20 -20.48
C ALA A 242 7.47 -1.39 -19.64
N GLU A 243 7.29 -1.19 -18.33
CA GLU A 243 6.84 -2.24 -17.40
C GLU A 243 5.34 -2.15 -17.08
N VAL A 244 4.70 -1.05 -17.43
CA VAL A 244 3.30 -0.74 -17.06
C VAL A 244 2.37 -0.83 -18.27
N VAL A 245 2.76 -0.20 -19.39
CA VAL A 245 1.97 -0.19 -20.62
C VAL A 245 2.16 -1.49 -21.37
N LYS A 246 1.08 -2.04 -21.93
CA LYS A 246 1.15 -3.25 -22.74
C LYS A 246 2.08 -3.07 -23.94
N GLN A 247 3.13 -3.89 -23.99
CA GLN A 247 4.06 -3.92 -25.12
C GLN A 247 3.43 -4.65 -26.31
N VAL A 248 3.39 -4.00 -27.46
CA VAL A 248 2.87 -4.52 -28.73
C VAL A 248 3.87 -4.26 -29.85
N ALA A 249 3.81 -5.05 -30.93
CA ALA A 249 4.75 -4.95 -32.05
C ALA A 249 4.78 -3.56 -32.70
N SER A 250 3.62 -2.91 -32.77
CA SER A 250 3.45 -1.54 -33.25
C SER A 250 2.87 -0.67 -32.13
N PRO A 251 3.70 -0.06 -31.27
CA PRO A 251 3.25 0.74 -30.13
C PRO A 251 2.36 1.92 -30.56
N MET A 252 1.25 2.11 -29.86
CA MET A 252 0.36 3.25 -30.06
C MET A 252 0.92 4.51 -29.40
N GLN A 253 0.57 5.69 -29.93
CA GLN A 253 0.94 6.98 -29.33
C GLN A 253 0.42 7.11 -27.88
N SER A 254 -0.73 6.51 -27.56
CA SER A 254 -1.31 6.50 -26.21
C SER A 254 -0.34 5.96 -25.15
N GLY A 255 0.47 4.95 -25.50
CA GLY A 255 1.47 4.38 -24.60
C GLY A 255 2.63 5.32 -24.28
N LEU A 256 2.92 6.29 -25.18
CA LEU A 256 3.94 7.31 -24.95
C LEU A 256 3.41 8.47 -24.09
N LEU A 257 2.10 8.73 -24.14
CA LEU A 257 1.47 9.75 -23.31
C LEU A 257 1.34 9.29 -21.85
N TYR A 258 1.06 7.99 -21.63
CA TYR A 258 0.73 7.42 -20.33
C TYR A 258 1.63 7.88 -19.15
N PRO A 259 2.97 7.81 -19.21
CA PRO A 259 3.81 8.22 -18.08
C PRO A 259 3.71 9.72 -17.78
N GLY A 260 3.44 10.52 -18.82
CA GLY A 260 3.26 11.97 -18.71
C GLY A 260 1.99 12.34 -17.98
N LEU A 261 0.87 11.69 -18.32
CA LEU A 261 -0.40 11.87 -17.60
C LEU A 261 -0.24 11.47 -16.12
N GLN A 262 0.28 10.27 -15.85
CA GLN A 262 0.47 9.79 -14.49
C GLN A 262 1.35 10.71 -13.63
N ALA A 263 2.39 11.33 -14.21
CA ALA A 263 3.21 12.31 -13.53
C ALA A 263 2.44 13.62 -13.23
N LEU A 264 1.63 14.12 -14.16
CA LEU A 264 0.82 15.31 -13.95
C LEU A 264 -0.25 15.09 -12.88
N ASP A 265 -0.77 13.87 -12.73
CA ASP A 265 -1.75 13.54 -11.69
C ASP A 265 -1.23 13.89 -10.28
N GLU A 266 0.07 13.74 -10.02
CA GLU A 266 0.68 14.15 -8.74
C GLU A 266 0.43 15.63 -8.41
N GLN A 267 0.50 16.48 -9.45
CA GLN A 267 0.30 17.91 -9.30
C GLN A 267 -1.18 18.26 -9.21
N TYR A 268 -2.01 17.70 -10.07
CA TYR A 268 -3.43 18.06 -10.17
C TYR A 268 -4.29 17.45 -9.05
N LEU A 269 -3.83 16.37 -8.42
CA LEU A 269 -4.41 15.84 -7.19
C LEU A 269 -3.90 16.54 -5.93
N ASP A 270 -2.93 17.45 -6.06
CA ASP A 270 -2.30 18.18 -4.95
C ASP A 270 -1.80 17.24 -3.83
N VAL A 271 -0.92 16.31 -4.20
CA VAL A 271 -0.37 15.31 -3.27
C VAL A 271 1.11 15.50 -2.99
N ASP A 272 1.53 14.95 -1.85
CA ASP A 272 2.93 14.89 -1.41
C ASP A 272 3.60 13.58 -1.84
N VAL A 273 2.79 12.52 -1.96
CA VAL A 273 3.26 11.16 -2.14
C VAL A 273 2.43 10.42 -3.17
N GLN A 274 3.10 9.71 -4.08
CA GLN A 274 2.49 8.65 -4.89
C GLN A 274 2.83 7.28 -4.32
N PHE A 275 1.83 6.42 -4.18
CA PHE A 275 1.99 5.01 -3.82
C PHE A 275 1.67 4.11 -5.02
N GLY A 276 2.48 3.08 -5.23
CA GLY A 276 2.24 2.04 -6.23
C GLY A 276 3.19 0.86 -6.07
N GLY A 277 3.22 -0.05 -7.04
CA GLY A 277 4.16 -1.17 -7.05
C GLY A 277 5.54 -0.78 -7.55
N VAL A 278 6.54 -1.61 -7.28
CA VAL A 278 7.91 -1.44 -7.82
C VAL A 278 7.97 -1.49 -9.36
N ASP A 279 6.96 -2.06 -10.02
CA ASP A 279 6.77 -2.03 -11.47
C ASP A 279 6.52 -0.60 -12.00
N GLN A 280 6.09 0.33 -11.14
CA GLN A 280 5.87 1.74 -11.48
C GLN A 280 7.12 2.62 -11.29
N ARG A 281 8.22 2.07 -10.79
CA ARG A 281 9.46 2.82 -10.46
C ARG A 281 9.98 3.68 -11.62
N LYS A 282 9.86 3.19 -12.86
CA LYS A 282 10.28 3.94 -14.06
C LYS A 282 9.41 5.15 -14.36
N ILE A 283 8.13 5.11 -14.00
CA ILE A 283 7.22 6.25 -14.12
C ILE A 283 7.48 7.24 -12.97
N PHE A 284 7.70 6.75 -11.75
CA PHE A 284 8.04 7.60 -10.59
C PHE A 284 9.33 8.40 -10.81
N THR A 285 10.38 7.73 -11.29
CA THR A 285 11.65 8.41 -11.65
C THR A 285 11.49 9.36 -12.84
N TYR A 286 10.57 9.07 -13.77
CA TYR A 286 10.20 9.99 -14.84
C TYR A 286 9.51 11.26 -14.27
N ALA A 287 8.58 11.11 -13.35
CA ALA A 287 7.90 12.24 -12.70
C ALA A 287 8.89 13.13 -11.93
N GLU A 288 9.80 12.54 -11.14
CA GLU A 288 10.85 13.29 -10.44
C GLU A 288 11.78 14.09 -11.38
N LYS A 289 11.98 13.60 -12.60
CA LYS A 289 12.82 14.25 -13.61
C LYS A 289 12.10 15.40 -14.32
N TYR A 290 10.82 15.25 -14.63
CA TYR A 290 10.12 16.15 -15.54
C TYR A 290 9.19 17.16 -14.84
N LEU A 291 8.57 16.83 -13.70
CA LEU A 291 7.73 17.80 -12.98
C LEU A 291 8.46 19.10 -12.61
N PRO A 292 9.73 19.08 -12.14
CA PRO A 292 10.48 20.32 -11.89
C PRO A 292 10.68 21.20 -13.12
N LYS A 293 10.72 20.62 -14.33
CA LYS A 293 10.87 21.38 -15.57
C LYS A 293 9.59 22.15 -15.95
N LEU A 294 8.45 21.74 -15.43
CA LEU A 294 7.19 22.48 -15.52
C LEU A 294 7.03 23.51 -14.40
N GLY A 295 7.93 23.52 -13.41
CA GLY A 295 7.86 24.36 -12.22
C GLY A 295 7.16 23.70 -11.02
N TYR A 296 6.87 22.40 -11.10
CA TYR A 296 6.19 21.65 -10.05
C TYR A 296 7.16 20.95 -9.10
N ALA A 297 6.74 20.75 -7.86
CA ALA A 297 7.55 20.07 -6.85
C ALA A 297 7.74 18.57 -7.17
N LYS A 298 8.84 17.99 -6.69
CA LYS A 298 9.00 16.53 -6.67
C LYS A 298 8.17 15.93 -5.53
N ARG A 299 7.53 14.79 -5.78
CA ARG A 299 6.82 14.02 -4.74
C ARG A 299 7.70 12.92 -4.18
N SER A 300 7.35 12.41 -3.01
CA SER A 300 7.92 11.15 -2.53
C SER A 300 7.19 9.97 -3.19
N HIS A 301 7.89 8.86 -3.38
CA HIS A 301 7.31 7.68 -4.01
C HIS A 301 7.48 6.47 -3.12
N LEU A 302 6.38 5.77 -2.87
CA LEU A 302 6.31 4.59 -2.01
C LEU A 302 6.00 3.36 -2.85
N MET A 303 6.86 2.35 -2.79
CA MET A 303 6.76 1.18 -3.68
C MET A 303 6.53 -0.11 -2.90
N ASN A 304 5.39 -0.77 -3.11
CA ASN A 304 5.16 -2.11 -2.55
C ASN A 304 5.84 -3.19 -3.42
N PRO A 305 6.29 -4.30 -2.82
CA PRO A 305 6.93 -5.38 -3.55
C PRO A 305 5.95 -6.07 -4.51
N MET A 306 6.51 -6.72 -5.54
CA MET A 306 5.73 -7.61 -6.41
C MET A 306 5.37 -8.89 -5.64
N VAL A 307 4.10 -9.02 -5.28
CA VAL A 307 3.61 -10.21 -4.57
C VAL A 307 3.20 -11.28 -5.60
N PRO A 308 3.74 -12.52 -5.51
CA PRO A 308 3.34 -13.61 -6.39
C PRO A 308 1.86 -13.94 -6.24
N GLY A 309 1.26 -14.47 -7.30
CA GLY A 309 -0.13 -14.92 -7.27
C GLY A 309 -0.35 -16.05 -6.28
N LEU A 310 -1.51 -16.06 -5.62
CA LEU A 310 -1.85 -17.03 -4.58
C LEU A 310 -1.81 -18.49 -5.07
N THR A 311 -2.05 -18.71 -6.37
CA THR A 311 -2.03 -20.02 -7.02
C THR A 311 -0.70 -20.35 -7.72
N GLY A 312 0.31 -19.47 -7.63
CA GLY A 312 1.61 -19.60 -8.31
C GLY A 312 1.69 -18.85 -9.66
N GLY A 313 2.89 -18.42 -10.04
CA GLY A 313 3.18 -17.75 -11.31
C GLY A 313 2.89 -16.23 -11.36
N LYS A 314 3.04 -15.63 -12.56
CA LYS A 314 2.64 -14.23 -12.82
C LYS A 314 1.11 -14.17 -12.92
N MET A 315 0.48 -13.31 -12.13
CA MET A 315 -0.97 -13.08 -12.19
C MET A 315 -1.34 -12.42 -13.53
N SER A 316 -1.80 -13.23 -14.48
CA SER A 316 -2.32 -12.78 -15.76
C SER A 316 -3.84 -12.77 -15.74
N SER A 317 -4.46 -11.71 -16.24
CA SER A 317 -5.92 -11.62 -16.36
C SER A 317 -6.55 -12.73 -17.22
N SER A 318 -5.72 -13.43 -18.01
CA SER A 318 -6.10 -14.38 -19.06
C SER A 318 -6.27 -15.84 -18.61
N GLU A 319 -5.79 -16.23 -17.43
CA GLU A 319 -5.93 -17.60 -16.92
C GLU A 319 -6.95 -17.63 -15.77
N ILE A 320 -8.12 -18.24 -16.01
CA ILE A 320 -9.28 -18.22 -15.11
C ILE A 320 -8.96 -18.87 -13.74
N ASP A 321 -8.13 -19.91 -13.73
CA ASP A 321 -7.75 -20.62 -12.51
C ASP A 321 -6.55 -20.00 -11.78
N SER A 322 -5.85 -19.04 -12.40
CA SER A 322 -4.66 -18.39 -11.81
C SER A 322 -4.99 -17.25 -10.81
N LYS A 323 -6.27 -16.92 -10.64
CA LYS A 323 -6.74 -15.81 -9.81
C LYS A 323 -7.99 -16.18 -9.04
N ILE A 324 -8.14 -15.59 -7.86
CA ILE A 324 -9.36 -15.67 -7.07
C ILE A 324 -10.07 -14.33 -7.16
N ASP A 325 -11.27 -14.31 -7.74
CA ASP A 325 -12.11 -13.11 -7.83
C ASP A 325 -12.67 -12.76 -6.45
N LEU A 326 -12.89 -11.46 -6.19
CA LEU A 326 -13.39 -11.00 -4.88
C LEU A 326 -14.83 -11.47 -4.60
N LEU A 327 -15.58 -11.83 -5.64
CA LEU A 327 -16.96 -12.33 -5.53
C LEU A 327 -17.06 -13.85 -5.74
N GLU A 328 -15.92 -14.55 -5.79
CA GLU A 328 -15.86 -15.99 -6.00
C GLU A 328 -16.41 -16.79 -4.80
N SER A 329 -17.06 -17.94 -5.04
CA SER A 329 -17.72 -18.73 -3.97
C SER A 329 -16.73 -19.34 -2.98
N ARG A 330 -17.22 -19.71 -1.78
CA ARG A 330 -16.38 -20.31 -0.73
C ARG A 330 -15.68 -21.57 -1.19
N GLU A 331 -16.40 -22.44 -1.90
CA GLU A 331 -15.93 -23.72 -2.40
C GLU A 331 -14.87 -23.53 -3.48
N SER A 332 -15.05 -22.52 -4.35
CA SER A 332 -14.09 -22.23 -5.41
C SER A 332 -12.79 -21.63 -4.86
N VAL A 333 -12.90 -20.75 -3.85
CA VAL A 333 -11.74 -20.22 -3.11
C VAL A 333 -10.96 -21.36 -2.46
N GLU A 334 -11.65 -22.25 -1.74
CA GLU A 334 -11.02 -23.40 -1.07
C GLU A 334 -10.32 -24.31 -2.07
N ARG A 335 -10.99 -24.69 -3.16
CA ARG A 335 -10.41 -25.53 -4.22
C ARG A 335 -9.13 -24.92 -4.79
N LYS A 336 -9.14 -23.65 -5.19
CA LYS A 336 -7.99 -22.95 -5.79
C LYS A 336 -6.82 -22.80 -4.80
N LEU A 337 -7.12 -22.45 -3.55
CA LEU A 337 -6.09 -22.35 -2.51
C LEU A 337 -5.49 -23.70 -2.18
N MET A 338 -6.30 -24.75 -2.01
CA MET A 338 -5.79 -26.07 -1.67
C MET A 338 -4.94 -26.68 -2.80
N SER A 339 -5.19 -26.32 -4.06
CA SER A 339 -4.33 -26.68 -5.20
C SER A 339 -3.03 -25.90 -5.30
N SER A 340 -2.85 -24.81 -4.54
CA SER A 340 -1.62 -24.00 -4.58
C SER A 340 -0.42 -24.72 -3.94
N VAL A 341 0.77 -24.39 -4.46
CA VAL A 341 2.05 -24.89 -3.95
C VAL A 341 2.42 -24.12 -2.68
N CYS A 342 2.65 -24.85 -1.59
CA CYS A 342 3.11 -24.31 -0.30
C CYS A 342 3.98 -25.36 0.38
N LEU A 343 5.25 -25.42 -0.01
CA LEU A 343 6.21 -26.42 0.46
C LEU A 343 7.32 -25.77 1.29
N PRO A 344 7.81 -26.40 2.38
CA PRO A 344 8.93 -25.88 3.18
C PRO A 344 10.20 -25.60 2.38
N ALA A 345 10.46 -26.42 1.34
CA ALA A 345 11.61 -26.24 0.44
C ALA A 345 11.53 -24.96 -0.42
N GLU A 346 10.33 -24.42 -0.61
CA GLU A 346 10.06 -23.18 -1.34
C GLU A 346 9.25 -22.21 -0.44
N PRO A 347 9.88 -21.63 0.59
CA PRO A 347 9.17 -20.83 1.59
C PRO A 347 8.68 -19.47 1.05
N ASP A 348 9.23 -19.02 -0.09
CA ASP A 348 8.84 -17.78 -0.77
C ASP A 348 7.78 -18.02 -1.85
N ASN A 349 6.69 -18.68 -1.46
CA ASN A 349 5.56 -19.00 -2.34
C ASN A 349 4.38 -18.03 -2.20
N GLY A 350 3.39 -18.13 -3.10
CA GLY A 350 2.21 -17.26 -3.15
C GLY A 350 1.37 -17.24 -1.87
N VAL A 351 1.22 -18.39 -1.21
CA VAL A 351 0.47 -18.50 0.05
C VAL A 351 1.19 -17.75 1.16
N MET A 352 2.49 -17.98 1.32
CA MET A 352 3.31 -17.30 2.32
C MET A 352 3.38 -15.80 2.08
N ALA A 353 3.45 -15.37 0.81
CA ALA A 353 3.43 -13.97 0.47
C ALA A 353 2.08 -13.29 0.80
N PHE A 354 0.95 -13.96 0.55
CA PHE A 354 -0.36 -13.47 0.98
C PHE A 354 -0.48 -13.40 2.51
N VAL A 355 0.06 -14.39 3.23
CA VAL A 355 0.10 -14.35 4.69
C VAL A 355 0.88 -13.12 5.16
N ASN A 356 2.07 -12.86 4.61
CA ASN A 356 2.91 -11.73 4.98
C ASN A 356 2.29 -10.35 4.65
N TYR A 357 1.84 -10.16 3.40
CA TYR A 357 1.45 -8.83 2.91
C TYR A 357 -0.04 -8.51 3.08
N VAL A 358 -0.87 -9.51 3.38
CA VAL A 358 -2.31 -9.32 3.57
C VAL A 358 -2.74 -9.77 4.96
N MET A 359 -2.54 -11.05 5.31
CA MET A 359 -3.14 -11.60 6.53
C MET A 359 -2.56 -10.96 7.80
N PHE A 360 -1.23 -10.89 7.94
CA PHE A 360 -0.59 -10.25 9.09
C PHE A 360 -1.00 -8.77 9.24
N PRO A 361 -0.91 -7.91 8.21
CA PRO A 361 -1.34 -6.51 8.32
C PRO A 361 -2.81 -6.32 8.64
N VAL A 362 -3.70 -7.14 8.07
CA VAL A 362 -5.14 -7.07 8.38
C VAL A 362 -5.41 -7.48 9.83
N LEU A 363 -4.77 -8.56 10.31
CA LEU A 363 -4.91 -8.99 11.69
C LEU A 363 -4.34 -7.97 12.68
N ASP A 364 -3.18 -7.37 12.39
CA ASP A 364 -2.59 -6.26 13.15
C ASP A 364 -3.54 -5.05 13.22
N ASN A 365 -4.21 -4.72 12.11
CA ASN A 365 -5.23 -3.67 12.09
C ASN A 365 -6.48 -4.01 12.91
N GLN A 366 -6.78 -5.29 13.08
CA GLN A 366 -7.85 -5.77 13.96
C GLN A 366 -7.39 -6.05 15.40
N GLY A 367 -6.11 -5.83 15.74
CA GLY A 367 -5.55 -6.15 17.05
C GLY A 367 -5.54 -7.65 17.38
N LYS A 368 -5.39 -8.50 16.36
CA LYS A 368 -5.37 -9.96 16.48
C LYS A 368 -4.01 -10.53 16.08
N ASP A 369 -3.62 -11.63 16.72
CA ASP A 369 -2.45 -12.40 16.33
C ASP A 369 -2.79 -13.44 15.25
N PHE A 370 -1.81 -13.80 14.41
CA PHE A 370 -1.96 -14.90 13.48
C PHE A 370 -2.06 -16.22 14.26
N SER A 371 -3.14 -16.97 14.05
CA SER A 371 -3.41 -18.24 14.72
C SER A 371 -3.75 -19.31 13.70
N LEU A 372 -3.04 -20.44 13.74
CA LEU A 372 -3.40 -21.64 12.98
C LEU A 372 -4.68 -22.27 13.53
N LEU A 373 -5.29 -23.18 12.76
CA LEU A 373 -6.52 -23.88 13.16
C LEU A 373 -6.34 -24.78 14.39
N ASP A 374 -5.12 -25.20 14.69
CA ASP A 374 -4.76 -25.99 15.88
C ASP A 374 -4.61 -25.13 17.15
N GLY A 375 -4.67 -23.80 17.03
CA GLY A 375 -4.50 -22.84 18.12
C GLY A 375 -3.08 -22.29 18.29
N THR A 376 -2.11 -22.73 17.48
CA THR A 376 -0.74 -22.22 17.52
C THR A 376 -0.70 -20.77 17.03
N THR A 377 -0.12 -19.86 17.81
CA THR A 377 -0.11 -18.41 17.53
C THR A 377 1.29 -17.90 17.19
N PHE A 378 1.34 -16.93 16.26
CA PHE A 378 2.58 -16.32 15.78
C PHE A 378 2.46 -14.79 15.82
N LYS A 379 3.43 -14.14 16.46
CA LYS A 379 3.50 -12.68 16.60
C LYS A 379 4.09 -11.95 15.40
N SER A 380 4.83 -12.67 14.55
CA SER A 380 5.51 -12.10 13.38
C SER A 380 5.59 -13.13 12.27
N PHE A 381 5.58 -12.66 11.02
CA PHE A 381 5.76 -13.51 9.85
C PHE A 381 7.10 -14.29 9.88
N ASP A 382 8.18 -13.68 10.36
CA ASP A 382 9.50 -14.32 10.40
C ASP A 382 9.50 -15.59 11.26
N LEU A 383 8.88 -15.55 12.44
CA LEU A 383 8.71 -16.73 13.29
C LEU A 383 7.89 -17.83 12.61
N LEU A 384 6.80 -17.47 11.91
CA LEU A 384 6.01 -18.44 11.15
C LEU A 384 6.85 -19.05 10.02
N LYS A 385 7.59 -18.22 9.27
CA LYS A 385 8.45 -18.65 8.17
C LYS A 385 9.56 -19.59 8.68
N GLU A 386 10.17 -19.28 9.81
CA GLU A 386 11.17 -20.14 10.45
C GLU A 386 10.58 -21.50 10.85
N GLN A 387 9.44 -21.54 11.54
CA GLN A 387 8.81 -22.82 11.91
C GLN A 387 8.32 -23.61 10.69
N PHE A 388 7.94 -22.93 9.61
CA PHE A 388 7.58 -23.55 8.34
C PHE A 388 8.80 -24.20 7.67
N ILE A 389 9.94 -23.51 7.62
CA ILE A 389 11.20 -24.03 7.07
C ILE A 389 11.72 -25.22 7.90
N LEU A 390 11.56 -25.16 9.23
CA LEU A 390 11.90 -26.26 10.15
C LEU A 390 10.90 -27.42 10.12
N GLU A 391 9.93 -27.41 9.21
CA GLU A 391 8.88 -28.44 9.04
C GLU A 391 8.03 -28.69 10.29
N LYS A 392 8.01 -27.74 11.24
CA LYS A 392 7.15 -27.79 12.44
C LYS A 392 5.72 -27.35 12.15
N VAL A 393 5.53 -26.56 11.09
CA VAL A 393 4.22 -26.14 10.59
C VAL A 393 4.05 -26.70 9.19
N CYS A 394 2.94 -27.40 8.95
CA CYS A 394 2.64 -27.95 7.63
C CYS A 394 2.02 -26.87 6.71
N GLY A 395 2.40 -26.87 5.44
CA GLY A 395 1.84 -25.96 4.44
C GLY A 395 0.34 -26.16 4.21
N GLU A 396 -0.17 -27.37 4.46
CA GLU A 396 -1.61 -27.65 4.39
C GLU A 396 -2.40 -26.91 5.47
N ASP A 397 -1.85 -26.82 6.69
CA ASP A 397 -2.50 -26.11 7.81
C ASP A 397 -2.48 -24.60 7.58
N ILE A 398 -1.39 -24.08 7.00
CA ILE A 398 -1.31 -22.68 6.56
C ILE A 398 -2.39 -22.42 5.50
N LYS A 399 -2.50 -23.28 4.47
CA LYS A 399 -3.53 -23.13 3.42
C LYS A 399 -4.94 -23.14 4.00
N LYS A 400 -5.28 -24.09 4.87
CA LYS A 400 -6.62 -24.15 5.52
C LYS A 400 -6.90 -22.90 6.36
N THR A 401 -5.88 -22.39 7.07
CA THR A 401 -5.98 -21.15 7.85
C THR A 401 -6.23 -19.94 6.94
N VAL A 402 -5.51 -19.85 5.81
CA VAL A 402 -5.71 -18.81 4.79
C VAL A 402 -7.09 -18.91 4.14
N VAL A 403 -7.59 -20.11 3.84
CA VAL A 403 -8.95 -20.31 3.30
C VAL A 403 -10.01 -19.75 4.25
N LYS A 404 -9.92 -20.10 5.56
CA LYS A 404 -10.86 -19.61 6.57
C LYS A 404 -10.81 -18.08 6.69
N PHE A 405 -9.61 -17.53 6.75
CA PHE A 405 -9.40 -16.09 6.85
C PHE A 405 -9.93 -15.33 5.61
N LEU A 406 -9.52 -15.78 4.42
CA LEU A 406 -9.90 -15.16 3.16
C LEU A 406 -11.41 -15.23 2.94
N ASN A 407 -12.05 -16.37 3.18
CA ASN A 407 -13.50 -16.46 3.09
C ASN A 407 -14.19 -15.50 4.08
N GLY A 408 -13.68 -15.36 5.31
CA GLY A 408 -14.22 -14.37 6.25
C GLY A 408 -14.15 -12.93 5.74
N LEU A 409 -13.06 -12.54 5.06
CA LEU A 409 -12.98 -11.23 4.40
C LEU A 409 -13.97 -11.11 3.24
N LEU A 410 -13.99 -12.10 2.35
CA LEU A 410 -14.81 -12.09 1.15
C LEU A 410 -16.30 -12.20 1.45
N ASP A 411 -16.72 -12.83 2.54
CA ASP A 411 -18.14 -12.94 2.91
C ASP A 411 -18.81 -11.58 3.04
N SER A 412 -18.17 -10.64 3.74
CA SER A 412 -18.68 -9.26 3.86
C SER A 412 -18.83 -8.55 2.52
N ILE A 413 -17.91 -8.80 1.58
CA ILE A 413 -17.95 -8.24 0.23
C ILE A 413 -19.05 -8.91 -0.59
N ARG A 414 -19.14 -10.24 -0.56
CA ARG A 414 -20.17 -11.02 -1.27
C ARG A 414 -21.57 -10.60 -0.84
N GLU A 415 -21.78 -10.41 0.46
CA GLU A 415 -23.06 -9.98 1.05
C GLU A 415 -23.46 -8.60 0.53
N GLU A 416 -22.54 -7.63 0.50
CA GLU A 416 -22.81 -6.28 -0.01
C GLU A 416 -23.21 -6.32 -1.50
N PHE A 417 -22.47 -7.11 -2.29
CA PHE A 417 -22.71 -7.31 -3.72
C PHE A 417 -23.93 -8.21 -4.03
N GLN A 418 -24.71 -8.65 -3.03
CA GLN A 418 -26.02 -9.27 -3.26
C GLN A 418 -27.14 -8.26 -3.53
N SER A 419 -26.92 -6.98 -3.25
CA SER A 419 -27.91 -5.92 -3.53
C SER A 419 -28.21 -5.82 -5.04
N GLU A 420 -29.47 -5.53 -5.38
CA GLU A 420 -29.92 -5.48 -6.78
C GLU A 420 -29.14 -4.43 -7.59
N GLU A 421 -28.82 -3.29 -6.98
CA GLU A 421 -28.01 -2.24 -7.59
C GLU A 421 -26.61 -2.73 -7.96
N LEU A 422 -25.89 -3.38 -7.03
CA LEU A 422 -24.53 -3.86 -7.27
C LEU A 422 -24.50 -5.08 -8.19
N LYS A 423 -25.53 -5.94 -8.17
CA LYS A 423 -25.69 -7.02 -9.16
C LYS A 423 -25.83 -6.48 -10.57
N ASN A 424 -26.67 -5.47 -10.76
CA ASN A 424 -26.84 -4.80 -12.05
C ASN A 424 -25.57 -4.06 -12.49
N LEU A 425 -24.86 -3.43 -11.56
CA LEU A 425 -23.56 -2.83 -11.85
C LEU A 425 -22.53 -3.87 -12.32
N CYS A 426 -22.46 -5.03 -11.67
CA CYS A 426 -21.56 -6.11 -12.06
C CYS A 426 -21.80 -6.59 -13.49
N SER A 427 -23.07 -6.76 -13.88
CA SER A 427 -23.43 -7.25 -15.22
C SER A 427 -23.16 -6.19 -16.30
N LEU A 428 -23.39 -4.91 -15.99
CA LEU A 428 -23.11 -3.80 -16.89
C LEU A 428 -21.61 -3.51 -17.06
N ALA A 429 -20.81 -3.62 -15.99
CA ALA A 429 -19.37 -3.38 -16.03
C ALA A 429 -18.60 -4.50 -16.76
N TYR A 430 -19.09 -5.73 -16.66
CA TYR A 430 -18.50 -6.92 -17.26
C TYR A 430 -19.60 -7.79 -17.88
N PRO A 431 -20.14 -7.39 -19.04
CA PRO A 431 -21.11 -8.20 -19.75
C PRO A 431 -20.49 -9.54 -20.10
N CYS A 432 -21.24 -10.61 -19.89
CA CYS A 432 -20.81 -11.95 -20.28
C CYS A 432 -20.71 -11.97 -21.80
N VAL A 433 -19.49 -12.04 -22.33
CA VAL A 433 -19.27 -12.18 -23.77
C VAL A 433 -19.75 -13.57 -24.14
N ILE A 434 -20.95 -13.68 -24.72
CA ILE A 434 -21.33 -14.86 -25.49
C ILE A 434 -20.34 -14.86 -26.66
N PRO A 435 -19.52 -15.91 -26.84
CA PRO A 435 -18.70 -16.00 -28.04
C PRO A 435 -19.66 -15.92 -29.23
N GLU A 436 -19.51 -14.90 -30.08
CA GLU A 436 -20.20 -14.89 -31.36
C GLU A 436 -19.75 -16.15 -32.11
N ALA A 437 -20.65 -17.13 -32.17
CA ALA A 437 -20.49 -18.29 -33.02
C ALA A 437 -20.20 -17.77 -34.43
N GLU A 438 -19.14 -18.31 -35.03
CA GLU A 438 -18.75 -18.09 -36.42
C GLU A 438 -19.97 -18.22 -37.33
N SER A 439 -20.63 -17.11 -37.62
CA SER A 439 -21.65 -17.00 -38.64
C SER A 439 -21.02 -16.20 -39.76
N VAL A 440 -20.40 -16.93 -40.68
CA VAL A 440 -20.44 -16.78 -42.15
C VAL A 440 -19.32 -17.63 -42.73
N LYS A 441 -19.66 -18.87 -43.11
CA LYS A 441 -19.31 -19.52 -44.39
C LYS A 441 -19.82 -20.97 -44.44
N SER A 442 -21.12 -21.14 -44.65
CA SER A 442 -21.63 -22.37 -45.29
C SER A 442 -22.96 -22.12 -46.00
N ALA A 443 -22.89 -21.56 -47.21
CA ALA A 443 -23.87 -21.71 -48.30
C ALA A 443 -23.20 -21.16 -49.57
N GLY A 444 -23.00 -21.86 -50.68
CA GLY A 444 -23.26 -23.25 -51.01
C GLY A 444 -22.50 -23.60 -52.31
N LYS A 445 -22.13 -24.87 -52.46
CA LYS A 445 -21.86 -25.48 -53.76
C LYS A 445 -23.21 -25.69 -54.43
N VAL A 446 -23.49 -24.99 -55.53
CA VAL A 446 -24.42 -25.46 -56.55
C VAL A 446 -23.76 -25.33 -57.92
N SER A 447 -23.88 -26.43 -58.65
CA SER A 447 -23.35 -26.83 -59.93
C SER A 447 -23.76 -25.95 -61.11
N LYS A 448 -22.89 -25.92 -62.13
CA LYS A 448 -23.18 -25.57 -63.54
C LYS A 448 -24.47 -26.22 -64.01
N VAL A 449 -25.30 -25.49 -64.77
CA VAL A 449 -25.89 -25.87 -66.07
C VAL A 449 -26.49 -24.62 -66.74
N SER A 450 -26.34 -24.60 -68.06
CA SER A 450 -26.70 -23.65 -69.12
C SER A 450 -28.16 -23.17 -69.18
N THR A 451 -28.38 -21.93 -69.67
CA THR A 451 -29.05 -21.64 -70.98
C THR A 451 -29.05 -20.14 -71.33
N SER A 452 -28.45 -19.83 -72.49
CA SER A 452 -28.92 -18.98 -73.61
C SER A 452 -29.73 -17.68 -73.42
N SER A 453 -29.24 -16.66 -74.15
CA SER A 453 -29.98 -15.64 -74.93
C SER A 453 -30.36 -14.31 -74.25
N LEU A 454 -29.61 -13.24 -74.57
CA LEU A 454 -29.97 -12.31 -75.64
C LEU A 454 -28.87 -11.25 -75.82
N LYS A 455 -28.33 -11.20 -77.05
CA LYS A 455 -27.55 -10.09 -77.62
C LYS A 455 -28.51 -9.19 -78.38
N THR A 456 -28.42 -7.88 -78.14
CA THR A 456 -28.61 -6.73 -79.04
C THR A 456 -28.38 -5.50 -78.14
N GLU A 457 -27.69 -4.41 -78.48
CA GLU A 457 -27.10 -3.90 -79.72
C GLU A 457 -26.33 -2.64 -79.27
N GLU A 458 -25.06 -2.46 -79.66
CA GLU A 458 -24.57 -1.17 -80.17
C GLU A 458 -23.21 -1.32 -80.85
N LYS A 459 -23.10 -0.61 -81.96
CA LYS A 459 -22.05 -0.66 -82.98
C LYS A 459 -20.68 -0.24 -82.43
N MET A 460 -19.63 -1.03 -82.70
CA MET A 460 -18.63 -0.74 -83.75
C MET A 460 -17.74 -1.96 -83.99
#